data_AF-A0A2R4JYS4-F1
#
_entry.id   AF-A0A2R4JYS4-F1
#
_cell.length_a   1.000
_cell.length_b   1.000
_cell.length_c   1.000
_cell.angle_alpha   90.00
_cell.angle_beta   90.00
_cell.angle_gamma   90.00
#
_symmetry.space_group_name_H-M   'P 1'
#
loop_
_entity.id
_entity.type
_entity.pdbx_description
1 polymer ?
#
loop_
_entity_poly.entity_id
_entity_poly.type
_entity_poly.pdbx_seq_one_letter_code
_entity_poly.pdbx_strand_id
1 'polypeptide(L)'
;MCPNHTPTSRHWDGSPHTIPPRRSLHVAPHSPSRLLRHGQSGICRRCGHRIDIYPRPDQRPIALHPAELTTQSVLAASRWHLSSGIAHPHDDGSDWCRIPHAALCPARTPHCQASPHLDALRRHLAVRTRRLIDTGHLTPTTLAPDTLPAATDHPTPRPVVNMLLGRYLADGPLQHIRCVAQTRHRQRCPQPVLNPASPAGTWRLLPTGPHRRQLPLTATLMAVYDLGSLPHTEQRRWRTQHCPAHAALTAAADLTVTTWQIFDPLRHTAHIHARLPHPTASRRRQG
;
A
#
# COMPACT_ATOMS: atom_id res chain seq x y z
N MET A 1 13.41 17.63 42.58
CA MET A 1 13.80 17.18 41.22
C MET A 1 13.28 15.75 41.05
N CYS A 2 12.22 15.56 40.28
CA CYS A 2 11.65 14.24 40.01
C CYS A 2 12.28 13.68 38.73
N PRO A 3 12.82 12.45 38.71
CA PRO A 3 13.32 11.86 37.49
C PRO A 3 12.13 11.41 36.62
N ASN A 4 12.10 11.92 35.38
CA ASN A 4 11.18 11.46 34.34
C ASN A 4 11.54 10.02 33.93
N HIS A 5 10.76 9.05 34.39
CA HIS A 5 10.79 7.70 33.84
C HIS A 5 10.15 7.71 32.45
N THR A 6 10.97 7.47 31.42
CA THR A 6 10.49 7.08 30.09
C THR A 6 9.83 5.71 30.20
N PRO A 7 8.56 5.54 29.75
CA PRO A 7 7.88 4.26 29.86
C PRO A 7 8.54 3.25 28.91
N THR A 8 9.13 2.20 29.48
CA THR A 8 9.60 1.02 28.76
C THR A 8 8.42 0.35 28.06
N SER A 9 8.49 0.20 26.74
CA SER A 9 7.57 -0.67 26.02
C SER A 9 7.72 -2.09 26.58
N ARG A 10 6.62 -2.77 26.86
CA ARG A 10 6.59 -4.20 27.22
C ARG A 10 6.04 -5.00 26.04
N HIS A 11 6.40 -6.26 25.95
CA HIS A 11 5.68 -7.24 25.13
C HIS A 11 4.24 -7.38 25.63
N TRP A 12 3.36 -7.91 24.78
CA TRP A 12 1.93 -8.05 25.08
C TRP A 12 1.63 -9.06 26.22
N ASP A 13 2.60 -9.91 26.56
CA ASP A 13 2.58 -10.87 27.67
C ASP A 13 3.20 -10.33 28.98
N GLY A 14 3.64 -9.06 28.99
CA GLY A 14 4.28 -8.43 30.16
C GLY A 14 5.80 -8.57 30.21
N SER A 15 6.42 -9.32 29.29
CA SER A 15 7.88 -9.45 29.20
C SER A 15 8.54 -8.14 28.73
N PRO A 16 9.78 -7.83 29.14
CA PRO A 16 10.47 -6.61 28.73
C PRO A 16 10.70 -6.60 27.21
N HIS A 17 10.29 -5.53 26.53
CA HIS A 17 10.47 -5.40 25.08
C HIS A 17 11.95 -5.15 24.74
N THR A 18 12.72 -6.21 24.49
CA THR A 18 14.01 -6.07 23.81
C THR A 18 13.71 -5.67 22.38
N ILE A 19 13.89 -4.39 22.04
CA ILE A 19 13.93 -3.99 20.64
C ILE A 19 15.14 -4.70 20.04
N PRO A 20 14.98 -5.71 19.16
CA PRO A 20 16.13 -6.35 18.58
C PRO A 20 16.90 -5.30 17.78
N PRO A 21 18.25 -5.35 17.76
CA PRO A 21 19.05 -4.44 16.95
C PRO A 21 18.52 -4.50 15.52
N ARG A 22 18.16 -3.32 14.97
CA ARG A 22 17.58 -3.23 13.63
C ARG A 22 18.58 -3.81 12.64
N ARG A 23 18.32 -5.03 12.13
CA ARG A 23 19.13 -5.65 11.07
C ARG A 23 19.24 -4.69 9.89
N SER A 24 20.45 -4.60 9.33
CA SER A 24 20.70 -3.83 8.12
C SER A 24 19.76 -4.30 7.01
N LEU A 25 19.06 -3.33 6.41
CA LEU A 25 18.14 -3.59 5.32
C LEU A 25 18.98 -3.80 4.05
N HIS A 26 18.87 -4.97 3.43
CA HIS A 26 19.57 -5.27 2.19
C HIS A 26 18.59 -5.49 1.05
N VAL A 27 18.92 -4.92 -0.11
CA VAL A 27 18.34 -5.32 -1.40
C VAL A 27 19.08 -6.57 -1.84
N ALA A 28 18.38 -7.63 -2.21
CA ALA A 28 19.10 -8.79 -2.78
C ALA A 28 19.75 -8.41 -4.12
N PRO A 29 20.98 -8.88 -4.39
CA PRO A 29 21.73 -8.53 -5.60
C PRO A 29 20.97 -8.76 -6.91
N HIS A 30 20.08 -9.75 -6.93
CA HIS A 30 19.31 -10.15 -8.12
C HIS A 30 17.82 -9.80 -8.02
N SER A 31 17.43 -8.90 -7.11
CA SER A 31 16.02 -8.53 -6.95
C SER A 31 15.55 -7.62 -8.08
N PRO A 32 14.57 -8.02 -8.90
CA PRO A 32 14.05 -7.18 -9.98
C PRO A 32 13.26 -5.97 -9.44
N SER A 33 12.76 -6.06 -8.21
CA SER A 33 11.89 -5.04 -7.61
C SER A 33 12.64 -4.01 -6.76
N ARG A 34 13.95 -4.19 -6.52
CA ARG A 34 14.79 -3.37 -5.61
C ARG A 34 14.19 -3.13 -4.21
N LEU A 35 13.13 -3.87 -3.87
CA LEU A 35 12.46 -3.78 -2.59
C LEU A 35 13.42 -4.24 -1.51
N LEU A 36 13.52 -3.41 -0.47
CA LEU A 36 14.14 -3.83 0.78
C LEU A 36 13.43 -5.10 1.24
N ARG A 37 14.20 -6.16 1.49
CA ARG A 37 13.69 -7.45 1.98
C ARG A 37 13.32 -7.36 3.47
N HIS A 38 12.52 -6.36 3.80
CA HIS A 38 11.89 -6.17 5.09
C HIS A 38 10.43 -5.81 4.87
N GLY A 39 9.58 -6.17 5.82
CA GLY A 39 8.16 -5.83 5.79
C GLY A 39 7.98 -4.33 5.68
N GLN A 40 7.14 -3.91 4.74
CA GLN A 40 6.83 -2.51 4.54
C GLN A 40 5.85 -2.11 5.63
N SER A 41 6.29 -1.29 6.58
CA SER A 41 5.40 -0.82 7.62
C SER A 41 4.36 0.13 7.03
N GLY A 42 3.10 -0.17 7.25
CA GLY A 42 1.94 0.64 6.90
C GLY A 42 0.99 0.77 8.08
N ILE A 43 -0.12 1.45 7.84
CA ILE A 43 -1.24 1.55 8.78
C ILE A 43 -2.46 0.94 8.11
N CYS A 44 -3.19 0.10 8.83
CA CYS A 44 -4.47 -0.39 8.35
C CYS A 44 -5.48 0.76 8.34
N ARG A 45 -5.97 1.14 7.16
CA ARG A 45 -6.94 2.24 6.99
C ARG A 45 -8.25 2.01 7.75
N ARG A 46 -8.59 0.75 8.07
CA ARG A 46 -9.85 0.41 8.76
C ARG A 46 -9.77 0.46 10.28
N CYS A 47 -8.64 0.08 10.87
CA CYS A 47 -8.51 -0.01 12.33
C CYS A 47 -7.40 0.87 12.92
N GLY A 48 -6.62 1.56 12.08
CA GLY A 48 -5.55 2.47 12.49
C GLY A 48 -4.29 1.77 13.02
N HIS A 49 -4.26 0.44 13.08
CA HIS A 49 -3.10 -0.30 13.61
C HIS A 49 -1.99 -0.45 12.59
N ARG A 50 -0.75 -0.49 13.09
CA ARG A 50 0.43 -0.74 12.27
C ARG A 50 0.39 -2.16 11.70
N ILE A 51 0.80 -2.28 10.45
CA ILE A 51 0.93 -3.55 9.71
C ILE A 51 2.28 -3.58 9.03
N ASP A 52 2.84 -4.76 8.81
CA ASP A 52 4.02 -4.96 7.98
C ASP A 52 3.63 -5.79 6.75
N ILE A 53 3.90 -5.27 5.55
CA ILE A 53 3.52 -5.89 4.28
C ILE A 53 4.72 -6.61 3.69
N TYR A 54 4.57 -7.91 3.44
CA TYR A 54 5.61 -8.77 2.88
C TYR A 54 5.16 -9.37 1.54
N PRO A 55 6.07 -9.57 0.58
CA PRO A 55 5.80 -10.42 -0.57
C PRO A 55 5.69 -11.88 -0.14
N ARG A 56 4.83 -12.64 -0.81
CA ARG A 56 4.75 -14.10 -0.71
C ARG A 56 5.52 -14.76 -1.86
N PRO A 57 5.77 -16.09 -1.81
CA PRO A 57 6.35 -16.83 -2.93
C PRO A 57 5.56 -16.69 -4.24
N ASP A 58 4.23 -16.54 -4.16
CA ASP A 58 3.34 -16.29 -5.31
C ASP A 58 3.29 -14.82 -5.75
N GLN A 59 4.21 -13.99 -5.26
CA GLN A 59 4.32 -12.54 -5.52
C GLN A 59 3.13 -11.70 -5.01
N ARG A 60 2.14 -12.29 -4.33
CA ARG A 60 1.03 -11.54 -3.73
C ARG A 60 1.48 -10.94 -2.40
N PRO A 61 1.17 -9.67 -2.10
CA PRO A 61 1.51 -9.10 -0.81
C PRO A 61 0.60 -9.68 0.29
N ILE A 62 1.15 -9.85 1.48
CA ILE A 62 0.40 -10.14 2.70
C ILE A 62 0.72 -9.12 3.79
N ALA A 63 -0.34 -8.57 4.39
CA ALA A 63 -0.21 -7.73 5.57
C ALA A 63 -0.18 -8.60 6.82
N LEU A 64 0.95 -8.62 7.51
CA LEU A 64 1.15 -9.29 8.79
C LEU A 64 1.12 -8.28 9.93
N HIS A 65 0.75 -8.75 11.11
CA HIS A 65 0.90 -7.95 12.32
C HIS A 65 2.40 -7.79 12.67
N PRO A 66 2.86 -6.61 13.15
CA PRO A 66 4.28 -6.37 13.44
C PRO A 66 4.84 -7.16 14.63
N ALA A 67 3.97 -7.65 15.51
CA ALA A 67 4.38 -8.46 16.66
C ALA A 67 4.42 -9.95 16.30
N GLU A 68 5.40 -10.64 16.87
CA GLU A 68 5.51 -12.10 16.85
C GLU A 68 4.73 -12.69 18.02
N LEU A 69 4.16 -13.87 17.80
CA LEU A 69 3.34 -14.60 18.75
C LEU A 69 3.83 -16.04 18.80
N THR A 70 3.68 -16.67 19.96
CA THR A 70 4.09 -18.06 20.13
C THR A 70 3.21 -18.97 19.27
N THR A 71 3.80 -19.93 18.58
CA THR A 71 3.06 -20.88 17.72
C THR A 71 2.00 -21.66 18.51
N GLN A 72 2.24 -21.92 19.80
CA GLN A 72 1.29 -22.55 20.72
C GLN A 72 -0.01 -21.76 20.89
N SER A 73 0.03 -20.44 20.82
CA SER A 73 -1.14 -19.57 21.00
C SER A 73 -1.95 -19.34 19.71
N VAL A 74 -1.46 -19.82 18.57
CA VAL A 74 -1.97 -19.53 17.22
C VAL A 74 -2.31 -20.80 16.47
N LEU A 75 -3.48 -20.84 15.83
CA LEU A 75 -3.87 -21.94 14.96
C LEU A 75 -2.92 -22.08 13.78
N ALA A 76 -2.56 -23.31 13.43
CA ALA A 76 -1.60 -23.62 12.35
C ALA A 76 -1.94 -22.92 11.01
N ALA A 77 -3.23 -22.81 10.67
CA ALA A 77 -3.70 -22.12 9.45
C ALA A 77 -3.43 -20.60 9.43
N SER A 78 -3.19 -19.98 10.60
CA SER A 78 -2.92 -18.55 10.75
C SER A 78 -1.44 -18.23 11.01
N ARG A 79 -0.57 -19.25 11.03
CA ARG A 79 0.87 -19.08 11.25
C ARG A 79 1.56 -18.70 9.96
N TRP A 80 2.42 -17.69 10.05
CA TRP A 80 3.29 -17.25 8.97
C TRP A 80 4.69 -17.04 9.51
N HIS A 81 5.70 -17.43 8.75
CA HIS A 81 7.09 -17.15 9.07
C HIS A 81 7.73 -16.27 7.99
N LEU A 82 8.88 -15.68 8.32
CA LEU A 82 9.58 -14.76 7.45
C LEU A 82 10.97 -15.33 7.13
N SER A 83 11.20 -15.64 5.86
CA SER A 83 12.51 -16.06 5.36
C SER A 83 12.99 -15.09 4.30
N SER A 84 14.16 -14.47 4.51
CA SER A 84 14.78 -13.55 3.55
C SER A 84 13.84 -12.45 3.01
N GLY A 85 12.96 -11.93 3.89
CA GLY A 85 11.97 -10.90 3.57
C GLY A 85 10.75 -11.37 2.79
N ILE A 86 10.56 -12.68 2.62
CA ILE A 86 9.39 -13.32 2.02
C ILE A 86 8.56 -13.95 3.14
N ALA A 87 7.24 -13.75 3.09
CA ALA A 87 6.30 -14.35 4.02
C ALA A 87 5.80 -15.70 3.48
N HIS A 88 6.03 -16.74 4.26
CA HIS A 88 5.64 -18.10 3.96
C HIS A 88 4.50 -18.53 4.90
N PRO A 89 3.47 -19.23 4.37
CA PRO A 89 2.46 -19.83 5.23
C PRO A 89 3.07 -20.97 6.04
N HIS A 90 2.46 -21.27 7.19
CA HIS A 90 2.88 -22.28 8.16
C HIS A 90 4.13 -21.89 8.97
N ASP A 91 4.46 -22.71 9.96
CA ASP A 91 5.68 -22.56 10.75
C ASP A 91 6.91 -23.05 9.97
N ASP A 92 8.07 -22.52 10.33
CA ASP A 92 9.40 -22.93 9.89
C ASP A 92 10.09 -23.80 10.95
N GLY A 93 9.32 -24.38 11.87
CA GLY A 93 9.83 -25.04 13.07
C GLY A 93 10.25 -24.09 14.19
N SER A 94 10.07 -22.77 14.04
CA SER A 94 10.26 -21.80 15.13
C SER A 94 9.12 -21.83 16.14
N ASP A 95 9.42 -21.50 17.40
CA ASP A 95 8.43 -21.25 18.45
C ASP A 95 7.62 -19.96 18.22
N TRP A 96 8.01 -19.14 17.25
CA TRP A 96 7.42 -17.84 16.96
C TRP A 96 6.86 -17.78 15.55
N CYS A 97 5.69 -17.14 15.41
CA CYS A 97 5.08 -16.87 14.13
C CYS A 97 4.48 -15.46 14.07
N ARG A 98 4.23 -15.02 12.85
CA ARG A 98 3.44 -13.84 12.51
C ARG A 98 2.02 -14.27 12.14
N ILE A 99 1.09 -13.33 12.29
CA ILE A 99 -0.32 -13.56 11.95
C ILE A 99 -0.76 -12.56 10.88
N PRO A 100 -1.59 -12.97 9.90
CA PRO A 100 -2.22 -12.05 8.98
C PRO A 100 -3.02 -10.99 9.74
N HIS A 101 -2.77 -9.72 9.43
CA HIS A 101 -3.51 -8.62 10.04
C HIS A 101 -5.02 -8.76 9.82
N ALA A 102 -5.45 -9.37 8.70
CA ALA A 102 -6.86 -9.63 8.44
C ALA A 102 -7.55 -10.49 9.51
N ALA A 103 -6.82 -11.43 10.14
CA ALA A 103 -7.35 -12.27 11.23
C ALA A 103 -7.47 -11.49 12.55
N LEU A 104 -6.60 -10.50 12.77
CA LEU A 104 -6.56 -9.69 14.00
C LEU A 104 -7.34 -8.37 13.91
N CYS A 105 -7.66 -7.92 12.70
CA CYS A 105 -8.25 -6.60 12.46
C CYS A 105 -9.63 -6.50 13.14
N PRO A 106 -9.82 -5.58 14.11
CA PRO A 106 -11.11 -5.41 14.79
C PRO A 106 -12.26 -5.06 13.83
N ALA A 107 -11.93 -4.40 12.71
CA ALA A 107 -12.87 -3.96 11.69
C ALA A 107 -13.24 -5.04 10.65
N ARG A 108 -12.85 -6.31 10.87
CA ARG A 108 -13.20 -7.44 9.99
C ARG A 108 -13.79 -8.56 10.81
N THR A 109 -14.88 -9.19 10.37
CA THR A 109 -15.38 -10.42 11.02
C THR A 109 -14.35 -11.55 10.79
N PRO A 110 -13.95 -12.30 11.84
CA PRO A 110 -13.09 -13.46 11.65
C PRO A 110 -13.81 -14.48 10.75
N HIS A 111 -13.10 -15.03 9.77
CA HIS A 111 -13.63 -16.10 8.91
C HIS A 111 -13.45 -17.50 9.51
N CYS A 112 -12.70 -17.62 10.61
CA CYS A 112 -12.45 -18.87 11.32
C CYS A 112 -12.55 -18.63 12.84
N GLN A 113 -12.81 -19.70 13.61
CA GLN A 113 -12.69 -19.66 15.07
C GLN A 113 -11.28 -19.23 15.46
N ALA A 114 -11.17 -18.12 16.18
CA ALA A 114 -9.91 -17.65 16.70
C ALA A 114 -9.62 -18.38 18.03
N SER A 115 -8.34 -18.56 18.37
CA SER A 115 -8.00 -19.05 19.72
C SER A 115 -8.39 -17.98 20.76
N PRO A 116 -8.65 -18.36 22.03
CA PRO A 116 -8.99 -17.41 23.09
C PRO A 116 -7.95 -16.28 23.24
N HIS A 117 -6.68 -16.60 22.98
CA HIS A 117 -5.59 -15.63 22.99
C HIS A 117 -5.71 -14.60 21.86
N LEU A 118 -6.05 -15.04 20.64
CA LEU A 118 -6.29 -14.13 19.50
C LEU A 118 -7.54 -13.27 19.72
N ASP A 119 -8.57 -13.80 20.37
CA ASP A 119 -9.76 -13.03 20.73
C ASP A 119 -9.44 -11.96 21.78
N ALA A 120 -8.61 -12.27 22.78
CA ALA A 120 -8.12 -11.28 23.74
C ALA A 120 -7.32 -10.18 23.03
N LEU A 121 -6.42 -10.54 22.12
CA LEU A 121 -5.63 -9.58 21.33
C LEU A 121 -6.52 -8.70 20.46
N ARG A 122 -7.50 -9.30 19.79
CA ARG A 122 -8.48 -8.59 18.96
C ARG A 122 -9.32 -7.62 19.78
N ARG A 123 -9.77 -8.00 20.98
CA ARG A 123 -10.47 -7.10 21.92
C ARG A 123 -9.59 -5.92 22.33
N HIS A 124 -8.33 -6.18 22.67
CA HIS A 124 -7.38 -5.11 23.00
C HIS A 124 -7.18 -4.13 21.83
N LEU A 125 -6.99 -4.65 20.61
CA LEU A 125 -6.90 -3.84 19.40
C LEU A 125 -8.20 -3.06 19.15
N ALA A 126 -9.37 -3.63 19.43
CA ALA A 126 -10.66 -2.95 19.28
C ALA A 126 -10.78 -1.74 20.21
N VAL A 127 -10.42 -1.89 21.49
CA VAL A 127 -10.38 -0.79 22.47
C VAL A 127 -9.45 0.33 21.99
N ARG A 128 -8.25 -0.03 21.50
CA ARG A 128 -7.30 0.96 20.99
C ARG A 128 -7.79 1.63 19.71
N THR A 129 -8.44 0.89 18.80
CA THR A 129 -9.10 1.47 17.62
C THR A 129 -10.18 2.46 18.03
N ARG A 130 -11.01 2.12 19.03
CA ARG A 130 -12.04 3.04 19.55
C ARG A 130 -11.42 4.32 20.10
N ARG A 131 -10.36 4.22 20.89
CA ARG A 131 -9.60 5.40 21.37
C ARG A 131 -9.07 6.25 20.23
N LEU A 132 -8.50 5.63 19.18
CA LEU A 132 -8.04 6.37 18.00
C LEU A 132 -9.17 7.13 17.31
N ILE A 133 -10.36 6.55 17.24
CA ILE A 133 -11.56 7.22 16.73
C ILE A 133 -11.96 8.39 17.63
N ASP A 134 -12.08 8.16 18.94
CA ASP A 134 -12.52 9.18 19.90
C ASP A 134 -11.57 10.39 19.93
N THR A 135 -10.27 10.16 19.73
CA THR A 135 -9.24 11.22 19.62
C THR A 135 -9.13 11.87 18.23
N GLY A 136 -9.93 11.44 17.25
CA GLY A 136 -9.89 11.97 15.89
C GLY A 136 -8.69 11.52 15.05
N HIS A 137 -7.86 10.60 15.54
CA HIS A 137 -6.72 10.03 14.80
C HIS A 137 -7.13 8.97 13.75
N LEU A 138 -8.34 8.45 13.85
CA LEU A 138 -8.92 7.55 12.87
C LEU A 138 -10.33 8.00 12.55
N THR A 139 -10.59 8.39 11.31
CA THR A 139 -11.96 8.58 10.83
C THR A 139 -12.61 7.20 10.66
N PRO A 140 -13.73 6.90 11.32
CA PRO A 140 -14.44 5.64 11.13
C PRO A 140 -14.77 5.45 9.65
N THR A 141 -14.27 4.36 9.06
CA THR A 141 -14.88 3.85 7.84
C THR A 141 -16.18 3.17 8.24
N THR A 142 -17.28 3.91 8.21
CA THR A 142 -18.61 3.35 8.39
C THR A 142 -18.86 2.35 7.26
N LEU A 143 -18.76 1.06 7.57
CA LEU A 143 -19.40 0.01 6.79
C LEU A 143 -20.90 0.15 7.04
N ALA A 144 -21.55 0.99 6.23
CA ALA A 144 -23.01 0.96 6.17
C ALA A 144 -23.44 -0.44 5.65
N PRO A 145 -24.47 -1.07 6.23
CA PRO A 145 -25.17 -2.16 5.56
C PRO A 145 -25.69 -1.63 4.21
N ASP A 146 -25.75 -2.49 3.18
CA ASP A 146 -26.18 -2.23 1.79
C ASP A 146 -27.43 -1.34 1.66
N THR A 147 -27.24 -0.06 1.95
CA THR A 147 -28.11 1.05 1.63
C THR A 147 -27.13 1.97 0.95
N LEU A 148 -27.18 1.96 -0.38
CA LEU A 148 -26.46 2.91 -1.23
C LEU A 148 -26.39 4.25 -0.50
N PRO A 149 -25.22 4.65 0.01
CA PRO A 149 -25.11 6.01 0.47
C PRO A 149 -25.32 6.84 -0.78
N ALA A 150 -26.35 7.70 -0.76
CA ALA A 150 -26.38 8.89 -1.58
C ALA A 150 -25.20 9.77 -1.11
N ALA A 151 -23.98 9.31 -1.38
CA ALA A 151 -22.76 10.02 -1.17
C ALA A 151 -22.60 10.90 -2.40
N THR A 152 -23.00 12.16 -2.26
CA THR A 152 -22.39 13.28 -2.97
C THR A 152 -20.94 13.47 -2.50
N ASP A 153 -20.13 12.41 -2.60
CA ASP A 153 -18.73 12.41 -2.26
C ASP A 153 -18.02 11.73 -3.42
N HIS A 154 -17.60 12.53 -4.39
CA HIS A 154 -16.96 12.03 -5.60
C HIS A 154 -15.77 11.15 -5.21
N PRO A 155 -15.76 9.85 -5.56
CA PRO A 155 -14.60 9.01 -5.31
C PRO A 155 -13.41 9.68 -5.96
N THR A 156 -12.35 9.96 -5.17
CA THR A 156 -11.16 10.64 -5.69
C THR A 156 -10.70 9.91 -6.95
N PRO A 157 -10.66 10.58 -8.12
CA PRO A 157 -10.52 9.90 -9.38
C PRO A 157 -9.19 9.17 -9.41
N ARG A 158 -9.25 7.86 -9.64
CA ARG A 158 -8.07 7.00 -9.82
C ARG A 158 -7.76 6.97 -11.32
N PRO A 159 -6.74 7.72 -11.77
CA PRO A 159 -6.46 7.87 -13.19
C PRO A 159 -5.93 6.58 -13.80
N VAL A 160 -6.31 6.32 -15.05
CA VAL A 160 -5.70 5.30 -15.90
C VAL A 160 -4.49 5.92 -16.59
N VAL A 161 -3.35 5.26 -16.49
CA VAL A 161 -2.06 5.69 -17.04
C VAL A 161 -1.61 4.70 -18.10
N ASN A 162 -1.25 5.19 -19.28
CA ASN A 162 -0.65 4.39 -20.36
C ASN A 162 0.87 4.54 -20.32
N MET A 163 1.58 3.41 -20.15
CA MET A 163 3.04 3.36 -20.15
C MET A 163 3.52 1.97 -20.54
N LEU A 164 4.66 1.89 -21.24
CA LEU A 164 5.28 0.62 -21.65
C LEU A 164 4.27 -0.31 -22.35
N LEU A 165 3.45 0.25 -23.25
CA LEU A 165 2.39 -0.45 -24.02
C LEU A 165 1.27 -1.08 -23.16
N GLY A 166 1.23 -0.80 -21.86
CA GLY A 166 0.21 -1.28 -20.94
C GLY A 166 -0.59 -0.15 -20.30
N ARG A 167 -1.80 -0.49 -19.84
CA ARG A 167 -2.65 0.42 -19.07
C ARG A 167 -2.65 0.03 -17.60
N TYR A 168 -2.43 1.01 -16.75
CA TYR A 168 -2.32 0.84 -15.32
C TYR A 168 -3.25 1.80 -14.60
N LEU A 169 -3.93 1.31 -13.57
CA LEU A 169 -4.73 2.12 -12.67
C LEU A 169 -3.86 2.57 -11.50
N ALA A 170 -3.84 3.88 -11.24
CA ALA A 170 -3.14 4.45 -10.09
C ALA A 170 -3.88 4.16 -8.77
N ASP A 171 -3.18 4.27 -7.64
CA ASP A 171 -3.77 4.16 -6.28
C ASP A 171 -4.48 5.46 -5.83
N GLY A 172 -4.30 6.55 -6.57
CA GLY A 172 -4.91 7.86 -6.30
C GLY A 172 -4.53 8.87 -7.38
N PRO A 173 -4.89 10.16 -7.20
CA PRO A 173 -4.57 11.22 -8.15
C PRO A 173 -3.06 11.30 -8.46
N LEU A 174 -2.69 11.63 -9.70
CA LEU A 174 -1.28 11.61 -10.16
C LEU A 174 -0.35 12.44 -9.27
N GLN A 175 -0.82 13.59 -8.81
CA GLN A 175 -0.10 14.50 -7.91
C GLN A 175 0.19 13.91 -6.53
N HIS A 176 -0.58 12.91 -6.10
CA HIS A 176 -0.43 12.25 -4.80
C HIS A 176 0.36 10.94 -4.88
N ILE A 177 0.71 10.48 -6.09
CA ILE A 177 1.56 9.30 -6.25
C ILE A 177 2.96 9.65 -5.78
N ARG A 178 3.35 9.12 -4.61
CA ARG A 178 4.66 9.35 -4.00
C ARG A 178 5.69 8.34 -4.49
N CYS A 179 6.94 8.77 -4.49
CA CYS A 179 8.07 7.90 -4.78
C CYS A 179 8.14 6.73 -3.79
N VAL A 180 8.47 5.54 -4.30
CA VAL A 180 8.59 4.33 -3.46
C VAL A 180 9.99 4.16 -2.85
N ALA A 181 10.97 4.91 -3.34
CA ALA A 181 12.36 4.82 -2.89
C ALA A 181 12.53 5.27 -1.43
N GLN A 182 13.57 4.73 -0.81
CA GLN A 182 14.02 5.07 0.53
C GLN A 182 14.95 6.29 0.51
N THR A 183 14.69 7.23 1.41
CA THR A 183 15.59 8.38 1.67
C THR A 183 16.79 7.97 2.54
N ARG A 184 17.81 8.83 2.63
CA ARG A 184 18.95 8.63 3.57
C ARG A 184 18.50 8.41 5.02
N HIS A 185 17.37 8.99 5.42
CA HIS A 185 16.78 8.83 6.76
C HIS A 185 15.93 7.55 6.93
N ARG A 186 16.02 6.60 5.99
CA ARG A 186 15.29 5.33 5.99
C ARG A 186 13.77 5.45 5.96
N GLN A 187 13.24 6.59 5.54
CA GLN A 187 11.81 6.83 5.35
C GLN A 187 11.45 6.82 3.86
N ARG A 188 10.18 6.54 3.54
CA ARG A 188 9.67 6.65 2.16
C ARG A 188 9.89 8.08 1.68
N CYS A 189 10.38 8.22 0.45
CA CYS A 189 10.53 9.53 -0.17
C CYS A 189 9.17 10.26 -0.24
N PRO A 190 9.09 11.50 0.30
CA PRO A 190 7.84 12.27 0.26
C PRO A 190 7.58 12.87 -1.12
N GLN A 191 8.58 12.89 -2.00
CA GLN A 191 8.49 13.54 -3.32
C GLN A 191 7.53 12.80 -4.25
N PRO A 192 6.70 13.53 -5.02
CA PRO A 192 5.81 12.93 -5.99
C PRO A 192 6.59 12.32 -7.18
N VAL A 193 5.98 11.32 -7.82
CA VAL A 193 6.48 10.76 -9.09
C VAL A 193 6.30 11.78 -10.21
N LEU A 194 5.16 12.48 -10.22
CA LEU A 194 4.92 13.62 -11.09
C LEU A 194 5.68 14.85 -10.54
N ASN A 195 6.66 15.33 -11.28
CA ASN A 195 7.41 16.54 -10.96
C ASN A 195 7.16 17.59 -12.05
N PRO A 196 6.74 18.83 -11.70
CA PRO A 196 6.55 19.91 -12.67
C PRO A 196 7.79 20.24 -13.50
N ALA A 197 8.99 20.00 -12.96
CA ALA A 197 10.27 20.25 -13.63
C ALA A 197 10.75 19.07 -14.51
N SER A 198 9.92 18.04 -14.72
CA SER A 198 10.27 16.86 -15.50
C SER A 198 9.26 16.61 -16.61
N PRO A 199 9.64 15.87 -17.68
CA PRO A 199 8.73 15.53 -18.76
C PRO A 199 7.44 14.90 -18.21
N ALA A 200 6.31 15.50 -18.57
CA ALA A 200 4.99 15.07 -18.15
C ALA A 200 4.26 14.37 -19.31
N GLY A 201 3.42 13.41 -18.96
CA GLY A 201 2.48 12.82 -19.90
C GLY A 201 1.38 13.79 -20.27
N THR A 202 0.55 13.40 -21.23
CA THR A 202 -0.58 14.19 -21.69
C THR A 202 -1.89 13.45 -21.48
N TRP A 203 -2.94 14.18 -21.13
CA TRP A 203 -4.28 13.61 -21.03
C TRP A 203 -4.86 13.39 -22.43
N ARG A 204 -5.27 12.15 -22.74
CA ARG A 204 -5.83 11.77 -24.05
C ARG A 204 -7.08 10.91 -23.87
N LEU A 205 -8.02 11.04 -24.79
CA LEU A 205 -9.15 10.13 -24.91
C LEU A 205 -8.71 8.93 -25.77
N LEU A 206 -8.60 7.76 -25.16
CA LEU A 206 -8.22 6.52 -25.84
C LEU A 206 -9.35 5.49 -25.77
N PRO A 207 -9.52 4.62 -26.78
CA PRO A 207 -10.54 3.57 -26.76
C PRO A 207 -10.36 2.61 -25.58
N THR A 208 -11.40 2.27 -24.84
CA THR A 208 -11.40 1.26 -23.75
C THR A 208 -11.14 -0.16 -24.26
N GLY A 209 -11.37 -0.41 -25.56
CA GLY A 209 -11.34 -1.71 -26.22
C GLY A 209 -9.99 -2.45 -26.20
N PRO A 210 -10.02 -3.77 -26.47
CA PRO A 210 -9.05 -4.71 -25.92
C PRO A 210 -7.68 -4.70 -26.61
N HIS A 211 -6.66 -4.98 -25.82
CA HIS A 211 -5.41 -5.57 -26.30
C HIS A 211 -5.64 -7.10 -26.44
N ARG A 212 -6.12 -7.52 -27.63
CA ARG A 212 -6.37 -8.91 -28.08
C ARG A 212 -7.48 -9.72 -27.33
N ARG A 213 -8.40 -10.30 -28.13
CA ARG A 213 -9.41 -11.34 -27.80
C ARG A 213 -10.54 -10.97 -26.81
N GLN A 214 -11.25 -9.85 -27.00
CA GLN A 214 -12.56 -9.63 -26.37
C GLN A 214 -13.55 -9.03 -27.36
N LEU A 215 -14.84 -9.35 -27.18
CA LEU A 215 -15.96 -8.81 -27.98
C LEU A 215 -15.91 -7.27 -28.00
N PRO A 216 -16.25 -6.62 -29.13
CA PRO A 216 -16.20 -5.18 -29.25
C PRO A 216 -17.25 -4.56 -28.31
N LEU A 217 -16.81 -4.18 -27.11
CA LEU A 217 -17.50 -3.15 -26.34
C LEU A 217 -17.55 -1.91 -27.24
N THR A 218 -18.75 -1.39 -27.49
CA THR A 218 -19.00 -0.12 -28.19
C THR A 218 -17.89 0.86 -27.83
N ALA A 219 -17.18 1.39 -28.83
CA ALA A 219 -15.91 2.10 -28.68
C ALA A 219 -16.03 3.25 -27.68
N THR A 220 -15.87 2.94 -26.39
CA THR A 220 -16.04 3.89 -25.31
C THR A 220 -14.69 4.56 -25.17
N LEU A 221 -14.65 5.86 -25.43
CA LEU A 221 -13.45 6.64 -25.17
C LEU A 221 -13.30 6.84 -23.66
N MET A 222 -12.06 6.77 -23.17
CA MET A 222 -11.74 7.06 -21.78
C MET A 222 -10.54 7.98 -21.66
N ALA A 223 -10.54 8.82 -20.63
CA ALA A 223 -9.43 9.68 -20.27
C ALA A 223 -8.29 8.84 -19.71
N VAL A 224 -7.17 8.87 -20.41
CA VAL A 224 -5.93 8.19 -20.06
C VAL A 224 -4.82 9.23 -19.99
N TYR A 225 -4.01 9.16 -18.95
CA TYR A 225 -2.77 9.91 -18.89
C TYR A 225 -1.70 9.14 -19.68
N ASP A 226 -1.41 9.63 -20.88
CA ASP A 226 -0.52 8.99 -21.84
C ASP A 226 0.94 9.40 -21.60
N LEU A 227 1.75 8.43 -21.17
CA LEU A 227 3.21 8.56 -21.07
C LEU A 227 3.90 7.98 -22.31
N GLY A 228 3.15 7.47 -23.30
CA GLY A 228 3.72 6.81 -24.48
C GLY A 228 4.60 7.71 -25.33
N SER A 229 4.39 9.02 -25.29
CA SER A 229 5.23 10.02 -25.96
C SER A 229 6.53 10.35 -25.23
N LEU A 230 6.69 9.90 -23.97
CA LEU A 230 7.90 10.14 -23.20
C LEU A 230 9.01 9.13 -23.56
N PRO A 231 10.29 9.49 -23.35
CA PRO A 231 11.39 8.56 -23.49
C PRO A 231 11.17 7.28 -22.66
N HIS A 232 11.67 6.15 -23.16
CA HIS A 232 11.52 4.86 -22.48
C HIS A 232 12.04 4.86 -21.03
N THR A 233 13.11 5.61 -20.75
CA THR A 233 13.65 5.81 -19.40
C THR A 233 12.64 6.45 -18.45
N GLU A 234 11.90 7.46 -18.92
CA GLU A 234 10.83 8.11 -18.17
C GLU A 234 9.63 7.17 -17.97
N GLN A 235 9.24 6.42 -18.99
CA GLN A 235 8.17 5.42 -18.84
C GLN A 235 8.55 4.34 -17.80
N ARG A 236 9.81 3.90 -17.77
CA ARG A 236 10.32 2.98 -16.75
C ARG A 236 10.36 3.61 -15.36
N ARG A 237 10.76 4.88 -15.23
CA ARG A 237 10.72 5.63 -13.96
C ARG A 237 9.31 5.70 -13.39
N TRP A 238 8.32 6.00 -14.24
CA TRP A 238 6.92 5.98 -13.85
C TRP A 238 6.48 4.56 -13.44
N ARG A 239 6.88 3.54 -14.20
CA ARG A 239 6.58 2.13 -13.88
C ARG A 239 7.15 1.69 -12.53
N THR A 240 8.35 2.14 -12.15
CA THR A 240 8.97 1.89 -10.84
C THR A 240 8.52 2.87 -9.75
N GLN A 241 7.67 3.86 -10.06
CA GLN A 241 7.22 4.91 -9.15
C GLN A 241 8.37 5.66 -8.47
N HIS A 242 9.36 6.10 -9.24
CA HIS A 242 10.47 6.91 -8.73
C HIS A 242 10.30 8.39 -9.05
N CYS A 243 10.63 9.27 -8.09
CA CYS A 243 10.79 10.69 -8.39
C CYS A 243 12.08 10.89 -9.24
N PRO A 244 12.20 12.01 -9.97
CA PRO A 244 13.37 12.25 -10.84
C PRO A 244 14.70 12.16 -10.10
N ALA A 245 14.78 12.69 -8.88
CA ALA A 245 15.99 12.62 -8.05
C ALA A 245 16.41 11.17 -7.73
N HIS A 246 15.46 10.29 -7.38
CA HIS A 246 15.76 8.89 -7.10
C HIS A 246 15.96 8.06 -8.37
N ALA A 247 15.37 8.46 -9.50
CA ALA A 247 15.63 7.81 -10.78
C ALA A 247 17.05 8.06 -11.29
N ALA A 248 17.62 9.23 -11.03
CA ALA A 248 19.00 9.56 -11.36
C ALA A 248 20.03 8.83 -10.46
N LEU A 249 19.63 8.45 -9.25
CA LEU A 249 20.48 7.73 -8.29
C LEU A 249 20.30 6.22 -8.44
N THR A 250 21.20 5.56 -9.16
CA THR A 250 21.14 4.10 -9.43
C THR A 250 21.12 3.23 -8.15
N ALA A 251 21.40 3.77 -6.97
CA ALA A 251 21.60 3.02 -5.72
C ALA A 251 20.44 3.07 -4.70
N ALA A 252 19.36 3.82 -4.94
CA ALA A 252 18.28 3.93 -3.94
C ALA A 252 17.43 2.65 -3.89
N ALA A 253 17.30 2.07 -2.70
CA ALA A 253 16.44 0.91 -2.45
C ALA A 253 14.97 1.31 -2.33
N ASP A 254 14.05 0.41 -2.69
CA ASP A 254 12.62 0.66 -2.61
C ASP A 254 12.05 0.26 -1.26
N LEU A 255 11.36 1.20 -0.61
CA LEU A 255 10.74 1.00 0.69
C LEU A 255 9.30 0.48 0.57
N THR A 256 8.60 0.78 -0.53
CA THR A 256 7.23 0.33 -0.79
C THR A 256 7.08 -0.36 -2.15
N VAL A 257 6.13 -1.29 -2.29
CA VAL A 257 5.80 -1.86 -3.62
C VAL A 257 5.16 -0.77 -4.47
N THR A 258 5.39 -0.81 -5.78
CA THR A 258 4.65 0.06 -6.70
C THR A 258 3.16 -0.19 -6.58
N THR A 259 2.37 0.87 -6.43
CA THR A 259 0.93 0.76 -6.23
C THR A 259 0.12 0.65 -7.53
N TRP A 260 0.80 0.47 -8.67
CA TRP A 260 0.16 0.27 -9.97
C TRP A 260 -0.63 -1.02 -10.03
N GLN A 261 -1.89 -0.93 -10.47
CA GLN A 261 -2.74 -2.09 -10.78
C GLN A 261 -2.87 -2.21 -12.30
N ILE A 262 -2.85 -3.43 -12.85
CA ILE A 262 -3.12 -3.61 -14.28
C ILE A 262 -4.58 -3.24 -14.54
N PHE A 263 -4.81 -2.35 -15.51
CA PHE A 263 -6.15 -1.91 -15.85
C PHE A 263 -6.87 -2.96 -16.69
N ASP A 264 -7.90 -3.55 -16.11
CA ASP A 264 -8.91 -4.37 -16.78
C ASP A 264 -10.21 -3.56 -16.94
N PRO A 265 -10.68 -3.28 -18.18
CA PRO A 265 -11.90 -2.50 -18.42
C PRO A 265 -13.16 -3.08 -17.78
N LEU A 266 -13.26 -4.41 -17.65
CA LEU A 266 -14.43 -5.08 -17.08
C LEU A 266 -14.46 -4.97 -15.56
N ARG A 267 -13.28 -5.02 -14.93
CA ARG A 267 -13.15 -4.92 -13.46
C ARG A 267 -13.09 -3.49 -12.94
N HIS A 268 -12.73 -2.53 -13.79
CA HIS A 268 -12.48 -1.14 -13.41
C HIS A 268 -13.39 -0.16 -14.16
N THR A 269 -14.61 -0.57 -14.51
CA THR A 269 -15.61 0.27 -15.18
C THR A 269 -15.86 1.60 -14.46
N ALA A 270 -15.83 1.61 -13.12
CA ALA A 270 -15.99 2.82 -12.30
C ALA A 270 -14.88 3.88 -12.51
N HIS A 271 -13.77 3.51 -13.14
CA HIS A 271 -12.64 4.41 -13.43
C HIS A 271 -12.55 4.79 -14.91
N ILE A 272 -13.54 4.40 -15.71
CA ILE A 272 -13.69 4.80 -17.11
C ILE A 272 -14.40 6.15 -17.14
N HIS A 273 -13.65 7.19 -17.47
CA HIS A 273 -14.19 8.55 -17.58
C HIS A 273 -14.12 9.04 -19.02
N ALA A 274 -15.27 9.39 -19.63
CA ALA A 274 -15.32 9.83 -21.02
C ALA A 274 -14.88 11.29 -21.25
N ARG A 275 -14.54 12.03 -20.19
CA ARG A 275 -14.12 13.44 -20.25
C ARG A 275 -12.71 13.58 -19.71
N LEU A 276 -11.91 14.41 -20.38
CA LEU A 276 -10.59 14.77 -19.88
C LEU A 276 -10.72 15.52 -18.55
N PRO A 277 -9.81 15.32 -17.59
CA PRO A 277 -9.74 16.16 -16.41
C PRO A 277 -9.51 17.60 -16.83
N HIS A 278 -10.36 18.51 -16.37
CA HIS A 278 -10.15 19.94 -16.61
C HIS A 278 -8.83 20.35 -15.94
N PRO A 279 -7.93 21.08 -16.62
CA PRO A 279 -6.85 21.75 -15.91
C PRO A 279 -7.51 22.67 -14.89
N THR A 280 -7.25 22.44 -13.60
CA THR A 280 -7.59 23.42 -12.57
C THR A 280 -6.95 24.72 -12.99
N ALA A 281 -7.78 25.70 -13.37
CA ALA A 281 -7.32 27.03 -13.76
C ALA A 281 -6.38 27.53 -12.66
N SER A 282 -5.09 27.63 -12.96
CA SER A 282 -4.16 28.35 -12.12
C SER A 282 -4.75 29.76 -12.02
N ARG A 283 -5.10 30.16 -10.80
CA ARG A 283 -5.56 31.51 -10.50
C ARG A 283 -4.43 32.45 -10.89
N ARG A 284 -4.51 32.94 -12.13
CA ARG A 284 -3.65 33.98 -12.69
C ARG A 284 -3.84 35.18 -11.78
N ARG A 285 -2.89 35.41 -10.86
CA ARG A 285 -2.77 36.69 -10.17
C ARG A 285 -2.52 37.72 -11.27
N GLN A 286 -3.56 38.44 -11.64
CA GLN A 286 -3.48 39.72 -12.34
C GLN A 286 -3.28 40.80 -11.27
N GLY A 287 -2.44 41.79 -11.59
CA GLY A 287 -2.25 43.02 -10.82
C GLY A 287 -1.04 42.96 -9.92
#